data_AF-A0A523W4A5-F1
#
_entry.id   AF-A0A523W4A5-F1
#
_cell.length_a   1.000
_cell.length_b   1.000
_cell.length_c   1.000
_cell.angle_alpha   90.00
_cell.angle_beta   90.00
_cell.angle_gamma   90.00
#
_symmetry.space_group_name_H-M   'P 1'
#
loop_
_entity.id
_entity.type
_entity.pdbx_description
1 polymer ?
#
loop_
_entity_poly.entity_id
_entity_poly.type
_entity_poly.pdbx_seq_one_letter_code
_entity_poly.pdbx_strand_id
1 'polypeptide(L)'
;MNLKSTPKIYNYLDGNGNKYIISNELIEYIPVKPSFSSSGVYNGGDYIKKEISEIQYNKLATSLNIAIKNKKCHIKNRVKMSGLIVIQEENKEKAYILSPGSEEISKIENLLKNMISN
;
A
#
# COMPACT_ATOMS: atom_id res chain seq x y z
N MET A 1 23.77 -5.34 -18.58
CA MET A 1 23.02 -5.92 -17.44
C MET A 1 21.58 -5.47 -17.57
N ASN A 2 20.68 -6.34 -18.02
CA ASN A 2 19.25 -6.04 -18.07
C ASN A 2 18.56 -6.99 -17.09
N LEU A 3 18.51 -6.59 -15.82
CA LEU A 3 17.53 -7.15 -14.90
C LEU A 3 16.20 -6.53 -15.31
N LYS A 4 15.48 -7.17 -16.25
CA LYS A 4 14.04 -6.96 -16.35
C LYS A 4 13.46 -7.47 -15.05
N SER A 5 13.40 -6.62 -14.03
CA SER A 5 12.68 -6.91 -12.80
C SER A 5 11.23 -7.15 -13.21
N THR A 6 10.75 -8.37 -13.01
CA THR A 6 9.35 -8.69 -13.21
C THR A 6 8.49 -7.74 -12.38
N PRO A 7 7.45 -7.14 -12.98
CA PRO A 7 6.65 -6.16 -12.29
C PRO A 7 6.04 -6.80 -11.05
N LYS A 8 6.31 -6.19 -9.89
CA LYS A 8 5.91 -6.70 -8.59
C LYS A 8 4.51 -6.21 -8.29
N ILE A 9 3.69 -7.08 -7.73
CA ILE A 9 2.39 -6.65 -7.21
C ILE A 9 2.59 -6.25 -5.75
N TYR A 10 2.21 -5.03 -5.42
CA TYR A 10 2.20 -4.54 -4.06
C TYR A 10 0.76 -4.51 -3.56
N ASN A 11 0.51 -5.11 -2.42
CA ASN A 11 -0.71 -4.90 -1.66
C ASN A 11 -0.37 -4.03 -0.45
N TYR A 12 -1.10 -2.93 -0.27
CA TYR A 12 -0.95 -2.06 0.88
C TYR A 12 -2.26 -2.00 1.65
N LEU A 13 -2.21 -2.13 2.98
CA LEU A 13 -3.33 -1.80 3.85
C LEU A 13 -2.98 -0.58 4.68
N ASP A 14 -3.85 0.42 4.66
CA ASP A 14 -3.69 1.62 5.47
C ASP A 14 -4.10 1.40 6.93
N GLY A 15 -3.94 2.46 7.73
CA GLY A 15 -4.29 2.47 9.14
C GLY A 15 -5.76 2.21 9.47
N ASN A 16 -6.66 2.39 8.51
CA ASN A 16 -8.11 2.16 8.62
C ASN A 16 -8.54 0.82 8.02
N GLY A 17 -7.62 0.09 7.40
CA GLY A 17 -7.89 -1.20 6.76
C GLY A 17 -8.35 -1.10 5.31
N ASN A 18 -8.28 0.07 4.68
CA ASN A 18 -8.51 0.15 3.24
C ASN A 18 -7.33 -0.49 2.52
N LYS A 19 -7.64 -1.25 1.47
CA LYS A 19 -6.66 -2.00 0.70
C LYS A 19 -6.37 -1.31 -0.62
N TYR A 20 -5.11 -1.30 -1.00
CA TYR A 20 -4.62 -0.85 -2.30
C TYR A 20 -3.88 -2.00 -2.96
N ILE A 21 -4.23 -2.34 -4.19
CA ILE A 21 -3.52 -3.31 -5.02
C ILE A 21 -2.86 -2.53 -6.15
N ILE A 22 -1.54 -2.63 -6.23
CA ILE A 22 -0.73 -1.85 -7.16
C ILE A 22 0.04 -2.81 -8.06
N SER A 23 -0.21 -2.70 -9.35
CA SER A 23 0.52 -3.34 -10.44
C SER A 23 1.23 -2.28 -11.28
N ASN A 24 2.01 -2.68 -12.27
CA ASN A 24 2.70 -1.76 -13.18
C ASN A 24 1.76 -0.80 -13.93
N GLU A 25 0.55 -1.26 -14.25
CA GLU A 25 -0.39 -0.56 -15.10
C GLU A 25 -1.62 -0.05 -14.35
N LEU A 26 -1.96 -0.63 -13.20
CA LEU A 26 -3.20 -0.36 -12.51
C LEU A 26 -3.00 -0.17 -11.00
N ILE A 27 -3.80 0.74 -10.45
CA ILE A 27 -4.08 0.84 -9.02
C ILE A 27 -5.55 0.51 -8.77
N GLU A 28 -5.80 -0.32 -7.77
CA GLU A 28 -7.13 -0.69 -7.30
C GLU A 28 -7.25 -0.37 -5.81
N TYR A 29 -8.24 0.44 -5.45
CA TYR A 29 -8.58 0.80 -4.09
C TYR A 29 -9.86 0.09 -3.68
N ILE A 30 -9.73 -0.72 -2.63
CA ILE A 30 -10.80 -1.51 -2.03
C ILE A 30 -11.03 -0.94 -0.63
N PRO A 31 -11.98 0.01 -0.48
CA PRO A 31 -12.29 0.60 0.81
C PRO A 31 -12.94 -0.43 1.74
N VAL A 32 -12.65 -0.32 3.03
CA VAL A 32 -13.45 -1.05 4.02
C VAL A 32 -14.82 -0.40 4.11
N LYS A 33 -15.88 -1.22 4.08
CA LYS A 33 -17.26 -0.76 4.28
C LYS A 33 -17.60 -0.78 5.77
N PRO A 34 -18.58 0.02 6.23
CA PRO A 34 -18.96 0.09 7.64
C PRO A 34 -19.23 -1.26 8.29
N SER A 35 -19.88 -2.17 7.55
CA SER A 35 -20.19 -3.55 7.96
C SER A 35 -18.95 -4.40 8.29
N PHE A 36 -17.78 -4.04 7.76
CA PHE A 36 -16.51 -4.72 7.99
C PHE A 36 -15.52 -3.87 8.79
N SER A 37 -15.95 -2.69 9.25
CA SER A 37 -15.14 -1.79 10.08
C SER A 37 -15.28 -2.17 11.56
N SER A 38 -14.17 -2.14 12.31
CA SER A 38 -14.20 -2.43 13.75
C SER A 38 -15.07 -1.44 14.55
N SER A 39 -15.31 -0.25 14.01
CA SER A 39 -16.17 0.76 14.63
C SER A 39 -17.64 0.68 14.19
N GLY A 40 -17.97 -0.13 13.18
CA GLY A 40 -19.30 -0.21 12.58
C GLY A 40 -19.75 1.04 11.79
N VAL A 41 -18.99 2.13 11.84
CA VAL A 41 -19.37 3.45 11.28
C VAL A 41 -18.39 3.99 10.26
N TYR A 42 -17.17 3.44 10.17
CA TYR A 42 -16.18 3.95 9.23
C TYR A 42 -16.49 3.50 7.81
N ASN A 43 -16.53 4.46 6.89
CA ASN A 43 -16.68 4.21 5.45
C ASN A 43 -15.42 4.69 4.73
N GLY A 44 -14.68 3.77 4.12
CA GLY A 44 -13.50 4.09 3.32
C GLY A 44 -13.80 4.77 1.99
N GLY A 45 -15.08 4.99 1.64
CA GLY A 45 -15.50 5.58 0.38
C GLY A 45 -15.86 4.52 -0.66
N ASP A 46 -15.69 4.87 -1.93
CA ASP A 46 -16.05 4.01 -3.06
C ASP A 46 -14.87 3.26 -3.63
N TYR A 47 -15.18 2.12 -4.25
CA TYR A 47 -14.19 1.33 -4.96
C TYR A 47 -13.65 2.14 -6.14
N ILE A 48 -12.32 2.12 -6.32
CA ILE A 48 -11.66 2.80 -7.44
C ILE A 48 -10.74 1.81 -8.13
N LYS A 49 -10.78 1.78 -9.46
CA LYS A 49 -9.79 1.09 -10.29
C LYS A 49 -9.38 2.03 -11.41
N LYS A 50 -8.09 2.32 -11.49
CA LYS A 50 -7.55 3.30 -12.43
C LYS A 50 -6.24 2.81 -13.02
N GLU A 51 -6.00 3.14 -14.28
CA GLU A 51 -4.68 2.99 -14.89
C GLU A 51 -3.68 4.00 -14.29
N ILE A 52 -2.45 3.57 -14.09
CA ILE A 52 -1.34 4.40 -13.64
C ILE A 52 -0.21 4.36 -14.66
N SER A 53 0.47 5.48 -14.80
CA SER A 53 1.69 5.57 -15.59
C SER A 53 2.85 4.82 -14.92
N GLU A 54 3.82 4.41 -15.73
CA GLU A 54 5.07 3.83 -15.24
C GLU A 54 5.79 4.76 -14.24
N ILE A 55 5.72 6.08 -14.45
CA ILE A 55 6.30 7.08 -13.54
C ILE A 55 5.61 7.03 -12.17
N GLN A 56 4.28 6.94 -12.14
CA GLN A 56 3.52 6.81 -10.90
C GLN A 56 3.85 5.51 -10.18
N TYR A 57 3.85 4.38 -10.91
CA TYR A 57 4.23 3.09 -10.37
C TYR A 57 5.64 3.11 -9.77
N ASN A 58 6.64 3.60 -10.51
CA ASN A 58 8.03 3.65 -10.06
C ASN A 58 8.21 4.54 -8.83
N LYS A 59 7.49 5.67 -8.76
CA LYS A 59 7.51 6.56 -7.59
C LYS A 59 6.97 5.85 -6.35
N LEU A 60 5.84 5.16 -6.47
CA LEU A 60 5.23 4.43 -5.36
C LEU A 60 6.07 3.22 -4.95
N ALA A 61 6.54 2.41 -5.91
CA ALA A 61 7.41 1.28 -5.67
C ALA A 61 8.69 1.72 -4.93
N THR A 62 9.26 2.87 -5.29
CA THR A 62 10.41 3.44 -4.59
C THR A 62 10.08 3.75 -3.13
N SER A 63 8.96 4.44 -2.85
CA SER A 63 8.53 4.73 -1.48
C SER A 63 8.27 3.46 -0.65
N LEU A 64 7.62 2.46 -1.24
CA LEU A 64 7.40 1.16 -0.59
C LEU A 64 8.72 0.47 -0.28
N ASN A 65 9.64 0.41 -1.24
CA ASN A 65 10.95 -0.23 -1.06
C ASN A 65 11.81 0.49 -0.01
N ILE A 66 11.72 1.81 0.11
CA ILE A 66 12.37 2.58 1.19
C ILE A 66 11.81 2.14 2.54
N ALA A 67 10.48 2.06 2.68
CA ALA A 67 9.83 1.61 3.91
C ALA A 67 10.21 0.17 4.28
N ILE A 68 10.28 -0.73 3.29
CA ILE A 68 10.72 -2.12 3.48
C ILE A 68 12.16 -2.21 3.97
N LYS A 69 13.05 -1.31 3.51
CA LYS A 69 14.46 -1.31 3.94
C LYS A 69 14.65 -0.69 5.34
N ASN A 70 13.78 0.24 5.74
CA ASN A 70 13.88 0.90 7.03
C ASN A 70 13.32 0.04 8.17
N LYS A 71 14.13 -0.87 8.71
CA LYS A 71 13.73 -1.74 9.82
C LYS A 71 13.30 -0.98 11.10
N LYS A 72 13.68 0.29 11.27
CA LYS A 72 13.32 1.08 12.46
C LYS A 72 11.83 1.41 12.49
N CYS A 73 11.18 1.52 11.33
CA CYS A 73 9.74 1.74 11.25
C CYS A 73 8.96 0.43 11.19
N HIS A 74 9.56 -0.72 11.49
CA HIS A 74 8.86 -2.02 11.47
C HIS A 74 8.40 -2.43 12.86
N ILE A 75 7.22 -3.05 12.92
CA ILE A 75 6.69 -3.68 14.13
C ILE A 75 6.33 -5.14 13.86
N LYS A 76 6.29 -5.96 14.90
CA LYS A 76 6.01 -7.40 14.77
C LYS A 76 4.52 -7.71 14.58
N ASN A 77 3.65 -6.95 15.24
CA ASN A 77 2.20 -7.18 15.26
C ASN A 77 1.48 -5.94 14.74
N ARG A 78 0.43 -6.12 13.95
CA ARG A 78 -0.42 -5.00 13.53
C ARG A 78 -1.09 -4.38 14.74
N VAL A 79 -1.10 -3.04 14.75
CA VAL A 79 -1.86 -2.22 15.69
C VAL A 79 -2.71 -1.22 14.90
N LYS A 80 -3.65 -0.54 15.57
CA LYS A 80 -4.43 0.52 14.92
C LYS A 80 -3.49 1.58 14.31
N MET A 81 -3.83 2.07 13.12
CA MET A 81 -3.00 3.02 12.36
C MET A 81 -1.67 2.45 11.80
N SER A 82 -1.43 1.14 11.91
CA SER A 82 -0.28 0.51 11.25
C SER A 82 -0.55 0.27 9.77
N GLY A 83 0.45 0.57 8.95
CA GLY A 83 0.46 0.20 7.54
C GLY A 83 0.94 -1.24 7.36
N LEU A 84 0.43 -1.97 6.38
CA LEU A 84 0.94 -3.28 5.99
C LEU A 84 1.29 -3.28 4.51
N ILE A 85 2.55 -3.56 4.19
CA ILE A 85 3.02 -3.79 2.83
C ILE A 85 3.15 -5.30 2.61
N VAL A 86 2.54 -5.82 1.56
CA VAL A 86 2.74 -7.20 1.09
C VAL A 86 3.23 -7.14 -0.36
N ILE A 87 4.39 -7.75 -0.62
CA ILE A 87 4.96 -7.84 -1.96
C ILE A 87 4.76 -9.26 -2.47
N GLN A 88 4.25 -9.39 -3.69
CA GLN A 88 4.10 -10.66 -4.39
C GLN A 88 5.04 -10.70 -5.61
N GLU A 89 5.91 -11.70 -5.63
CA GLU A 89 6.91 -11.96 -6.69
C GLU A 89 6.93 -13.46 -7.02
N GLU A 90 6.48 -13.88 -8.21
CA GLU A 90 6.73 -15.21 -8.81
C GLU A 90 6.80 -16.41 -7.83
N ASN A 91 5.82 -16.53 -6.92
CA ASN A 91 5.68 -17.53 -5.84
C ASN A 91 6.30 -17.20 -4.47
N LYS A 92 6.68 -15.95 -4.22
CA LYS A 92 7.12 -15.45 -2.90
C LYS A 92 6.22 -14.31 -2.48
N GLU A 93 5.70 -14.43 -1.27
CA GLU A 93 4.99 -13.35 -0.60
C GLU A 93 5.82 -12.89 0.61
N LYS A 94 5.99 -11.58 0.78
CA LYS A 94 6.64 -10.99 1.95
C LYS A 94 5.80 -9.87 2.50
N ALA A 95 5.53 -9.93 3.81
CA ALA A 95 4.76 -8.95 4.54
C ALA A 95 5.66 -8.10 5.46
N TYR A 96 5.41 -6.80 5.50
CA TYR A 96 6.12 -5.82 6.33
C TYR A 96 5.10 -4.90 6.99
N ILE A 97 5.11 -4.89 8.33
CA ILE A 97 4.18 -4.04 9.10
C ILE A 97 4.94 -2.79 9.52
N LEU A 98 4.38 -1.63 9.17
CA LEU A 98 4.93 -0.32 9.49
C LEU A 98 4.34 0.23 10.79
N SER A 99 5.19 0.83 11.62
CA SER A 99 4.80 1.48 12.88
C SER A 99 3.91 2.70 12.60
N PRO A 100 2.82 2.87 13.36
CA PRO A 100 2.01 4.09 13.32
C PRO A 100 2.85 5.36 13.44
N GLY A 101 2.47 6.41 12.72
CA GLY A 101 3.13 7.72 12.78
C GLY A 101 4.52 7.78 12.14
N SER A 102 4.97 6.71 11.46
CA SER A 102 6.20 6.77 10.68
C SER A 102 6.05 7.68 9.47
N GLU A 103 7.12 8.38 9.11
CA GLU A 103 7.12 9.24 7.92
C GLU A 103 6.82 8.45 6.64
N GLU A 104 7.21 7.18 6.61
CA GLU A 104 6.99 6.28 5.50
C GLU A 104 5.49 6.04 5.23
N ILE A 105 4.69 5.81 6.27
CA ILE A 105 3.23 5.67 6.13
C ILE A 105 2.67 6.95 5.51
N SER A 106 2.99 8.11 6.08
CA SER A 106 2.50 9.40 5.58
C SER A 106 2.86 9.63 4.11
N LYS A 107 4.11 9.32 3.71
CA LYS A 107 4.57 9.44 2.32
C LYS A 107 3.81 8.48 1.39
N ILE A 108 3.65 7.22 1.79
CA ILE A 108 2.95 6.20 0.98
C ILE A 108 1.47 6.56 0.83
N GLU A 109 0.77 6.84 1.94
CA GLU A 109 -0.67 7.13 1.92
C GLU A 109 -0.98 8.42 1.14
N ASN A 110 -0.14 9.45 1.23
CA ASN A 110 -0.31 10.66 0.42
C ASN A 110 -0.14 10.39 -1.07
N LEU A 111 0.84 9.56 -1.46
CA LEU A 111 1.00 9.17 -2.86
C LEU A 111 -0.20 8.38 -3.37
N LEU A 112 -0.67 7.40 -2.59
CA LEU A 112 -1.84 6.59 -2.94
C LEU A 112 -3.09 7.46 -3.12
N LYS A 113 -3.38 8.34 -2.16
CA LYS A 113 -4.52 9.28 -2.24
C LYS A 113 -4.43 10.17 -3.48
N ASN A 114 -3.26 10.73 -3.76
CA ASN A 114 -3.08 11.58 -4.94
C ASN A 114 -3.27 10.83 -6.27
N MET A 115 -3.03 9.51 -6.30
CA MET A 115 -3.24 8.68 -7.49
C MET A 115 -4.71 8.33 -7.73
N ILE A 116 -5.49 8.17 -6.65
CA ILE A 116 -6.91 7.78 -6.75
C ILE A 116 -7.88 8.97 -6.77
N SER A 117 -7.47 10.16 -6.28
CA SER A 117 -8.31 11.35 -6.24
C SER A 117 -8.20 12.26 -7.48
N ASN A 118 -7.16 12.10 -8.29
CA ASN A 118 -7.05 12.71 -9.64
C ASN A 118 -7.56 11.73 -10.69
#